data_AF-A0A7X6V680-F1
#
_entry.id   AF-A0A7X6V680-F1
#
_cell.length_a   1.000
_cell.length_b   1.000
_cell.length_c   1.000
_cell.angle_alpha   90.00
_cell.angle_beta   90.00
_cell.angle_gamma   90.00
#
_symmetry.space_group_name_H-M   'P 1'
#
loop_
_entity.id
_entity.type
_entity.pdbx_description
1 polymer ?
#
loop_
_entity_poly.entity_id
_entity_poly.type
_entity_poly.pdbx_seq_one_letter_code
_entity_poly.pdbx_strand_id
1 'polypeptide(L)'
;GVYHGSSDNKEQVAVVCHGGLGGWWIAHLLEIPLSLVWCGFFLPPSSVSTILMEHRSPEIAVPRLTGLGDVSHIYAENLPQNTRGLLTNID
;
A
#
# COMPACT_ATOMS: atom_id res chain seq x y z
N GLY A 1 -7.36 -11.38 0.48
CA GLY A 1 -6.81 -12.26 -0.58
C GLY A 1 -6.16 -13.46 0.05
N VAL A 2 -6.37 -14.65 -0.52
CA VAL A 2 -5.62 -15.86 -0.17
C VAL A 2 -4.90 -16.35 -1.42
N TYR A 3 -3.59 -16.50 -1.35
CA TYR A 3 -2.73 -16.82 -2.49
C TYR A 3 -1.97 -18.11 -2.26
N HIS A 4 -1.73 -18.89 -3.32
CA HIS A 4 -0.88 -20.07 -3.24
C HIS A 4 0.59 -19.65 -3.18
N GLY A 5 1.32 -20.10 -2.17
CA GLY A 5 2.78 -19.95 -2.08
C GLY A 5 3.43 -21.33 -2.03
N SER A 6 4.41 -21.61 -2.90
CA SER A 6 5.04 -22.94 -3.00
C SER A 6 6.28 -23.11 -2.13
N SER A 7 6.89 -22.02 -1.69
CA SER A 7 8.11 -22.00 -0.86
C SER A 7 8.29 -20.64 -0.22
N ASP A 8 8.94 -20.58 0.94
CA ASP A 8 9.31 -19.31 1.56
C ASP A 8 10.15 -18.47 0.59
N ASN A 9 9.67 -17.25 0.29
CA ASN A 9 10.37 -16.29 -0.56
C ASN A 9 10.78 -15.07 0.28
N LYS A 10 12.05 -14.66 0.16
CA LYS A 10 12.61 -13.46 0.81
C LYS A 10 12.83 -12.29 -0.16
N GLU A 11 12.47 -12.47 -1.43
CA GLU A 11 12.55 -11.41 -2.43
C GLU A 11 11.65 -10.24 -2.05
N GLN A 12 12.16 -9.04 -2.29
CA GLN A 12 11.43 -7.80 -2.10
C GLN A 12 11.19 -7.18 -3.47
N VAL A 13 9.92 -6.91 -3.77
CA VAL A 13 9.51 -6.29 -5.03
C VAL A 13 9.02 -4.88 -4.74
N ALA A 14 9.62 -3.91 -5.41
CA ALA A 14 9.15 -2.53 -5.40
C ALA A 14 8.37 -2.26 -6.69
N VAL A 15 7.19 -1.66 -6.56
CA VAL A 15 6.40 -1.21 -7.71
C VAL A 15 6.09 0.27 -7.55
N VAL A 16 6.42 1.02 -8.60
CA VAL A 16 6.14 2.45 -8.68
C VAL A 16 4.92 2.63 -9.59
N CYS A 17 3.89 3.27 -9.06
CA CYS A 17 2.64 3.48 -9.78
C CYS A 17 1.92 4.75 -9.31
N HIS A 18 0.80 5.05 -9.97
CA HIS A 18 -0.08 6.15 -9.57
C HIS A 18 -1.05 5.72 -8.47
N GLY A 19 -1.54 6.69 -7.68
CA GLY A 19 -2.43 6.43 -6.54
C GLY A 19 -3.68 5.61 -6.89
N GLY A 20 -4.24 5.79 -8.09
CA GLY A 20 -5.37 4.98 -8.57
C GLY A 20 -5.04 3.49 -8.66
N LEU A 21 -3.91 3.14 -9.28
CA LEU A 21 -3.44 1.75 -9.39
C LEU A 21 -2.99 1.20 -8.04
N GLY A 22 -2.25 2.00 -7.25
CA GLY A 22 -1.82 1.60 -5.91
C GLY A 22 -3.00 1.27 -4.99
N GLY A 23 -4.02 2.12 -4.96
CA GLY A 23 -5.26 1.89 -4.23
C GLY A 23 -6.03 0.68 -4.73
N TRP A 24 -6.14 0.50 -6.06
CA TRP A 24 -6.75 -0.71 -6.63
C TRP A 24 -6.03 -1.98 -6.21
N TRP A 25 -4.70 -1.96 -6.20
CA TRP A 25 -3.93 -3.16 -5.90
C TRP A 25 -4.01 -3.54 -4.43
N ILE A 26 -3.98 -2.55 -3.53
CA ILE A 26 -4.27 -2.75 -2.10
C ILE A 26 -5.67 -3.35 -1.92
N ALA A 27 -6.69 -2.78 -2.58
CA ALA A 27 -8.06 -3.29 -2.51
C ALA A 27 -8.14 -4.75 -2.99
N HIS A 28 -7.51 -5.07 -4.13
CA HIS A 28 -7.48 -6.40 -4.70
C HIS A 28 -6.79 -7.42 -3.77
N LEU A 29 -5.59 -7.10 -3.30
CA LEU A 29 -4.81 -7.99 -2.43
C LEU A 29 -5.54 -8.26 -1.11
N LEU A 30 -6.09 -7.22 -0.49
CA LEU A 30 -6.77 -7.32 0.81
C LEU A 30 -8.23 -7.76 0.70
N GLU A 31 -8.77 -7.98 -0.50
CA GLU A 31 -10.20 -8.26 -0.76
C GLU A 31 -11.14 -7.20 -0.15
N ILE A 32 -10.74 -5.94 -0.23
CA ILE A 32 -11.56 -4.80 0.19
C ILE A 32 -12.33 -4.28 -1.03
N PRO A 33 -13.62 -3.92 -0.91
CA PRO A 33 -14.34 -3.24 -1.99
C PRO A 33 -13.58 -2.00 -2.48
N LEU A 34 -13.28 -1.98 -3.79
CA LEU A 34 -12.46 -0.94 -4.42
C LEU A 34 -12.97 0.49 -4.13
N SER A 35 -14.29 0.67 -4.15
CA SER A 35 -14.93 1.95 -3.87
C SER A 35 -14.61 2.47 -2.47
N LEU A 36 -14.46 1.59 -1.47
CA LEU A 36 -14.11 2.00 -0.11
C LEU A 36 -12.66 2.48 -0.02
N VAL A 37 -11.74 1.84 -0.77
CA VAL A 37 -10.35 2.28 -0.81
C VAL A 37 -10.23 3.63 -1.52
N TRP A 38 -10.79 3.76 -2.73
CA TRP A 38 -10.67 5.00 -3.50
C TRP A 38 -11.40 6.20 -2.88
N CYS A 39 -12.53 5.99 -2.19
CA CYS A 39 -13.26 7.08 -1.57
C CYS A 39 -12.81 7.38 -0.13
N GLY A 40 -12.20 6.41 0.56
CA GLY A 40 -11.90 6.53 1.99
C GLY A 40 -10.42 6.75 2.32
N PHE A 41 -9.51 6.44 1.40
CA PHE A 41 -8.08 6.41 1.70
C PHE A 41 -7.35 7.49 0.90
N PHE A 42 -6.49 8.23 1.58
CA PHE A 42 -5.57 9.17 0.94
C PHE A 42 -4.16 8.59 0.91
N LEU A 43 -3.55 8.56 -0.29
CA LEU A 43 -2.16 8.17 -0.49
C LEU A 43 -1.39 9.40 -0.97
N PRO A 44 -0.51 9.99 -0.12
CA PRO A 44 0.30 11.12 -0.54
C PRO A 44 1.15 10.78 -1.77
N PRO A 45 1.40 11.73 -2.69
CA PRO A 45 2.37 11.53 -3.77
C PRO A 45 3.73 11.12 -3.20
N SER A 46 4.38 10.17 -3.87
CA SER A 46 5.65 9.56 -3.45
C SER A 46 5.60 8.80 -2.13
N SER A 47 4.43 8.60 -1.51
CA SER A 47 4.32 7.76 -0.32
C SER A 47 4.57 6.29 -0.63
N VAL A 48 5.06 5.55 0.37
CA VAL A 48 5.38 4.12 0.28
C VAL A 48 4.37 3.33 1.10
N SER A 49 3.72 2.35 0.47
CA SER A 49 2.89 1.37 1.19
C SER A 49 3.57 0.02 1.17
N THR A 50 3.61 -0.66 2.31
CA THR A 50 4.31 -1.93 2.48
C THR A 50 3.30 -3.04 2.73
N ILE A 51 3.41 -4.11 1.93
CA ILE A 51 2.59 -5.32 2.06
C ILE A 51 3.53 -6.49 2.29
N LEU A 52 3.29 -7.22 3.38
CA LEU A 52 3.93 -8.50 3.65
C LEU A 52 3.06 -9.63 3.11
N MET A 53 3.61 -10.49 2.25
CA MET A 53 3.00 -11.77 1.91
C MET A 53 3.35 -12.78 3.01
N GLU A 54 2.49 -12.91 4.01
CA GLU A 54 2.71 -13.76 5.18
C GLU A 54 2.27 -15.21 4.89
N HIS A 55 3.18 -16.18 5.01
CA HIS A 55 2.84 -17.59 4.97
C HIS A 55 2.03 -17.98 6.22
N ARG A 56 0.84 -18.54 6.00
CA ARG A 56 -0.05 -19.05 7.07
C ARG A 56 -0.08 -20.57 7.13
N SER A 57 0.26 -21.23 6.03
CA SER A 57 0.50 -22.66 5.91
C SER A 57 1.54 -22.90 4.81
N PRO A 58 2.05 -24.13 4.64
CA PRO A 58 3.05 -24.43 3.61
C PRO A 58 2.64 -24.07 2.18
N GLU A 59 1.34 -23.99 1.88
CA GLU A 59 0.82 -23.72 0.54
C GLU A 59 0.11 -22.36 0.43
N ILE A 60 -0.03 -21.61 1.53
CA ILE A 60 -0.89 -20.42 1.59
C ILE A 60 -0.12 -19.20 2.11
N ALA A 61 -0.16 -18.14 1.31
CA ALA A 61 0.26 -16.80 1.68
C ALA A 61 -0.93 -15.84 1.73
N VAL A 62 -0.95 -14.94 2.71
CA VAL A 62 -1.94 -13.87 2.83
C VAL A 62 -1.24 -12.51 2.83
N PRO A 63 -1.72 -11.52 2.06
CA PRO A 63 -1.17 -10.18 2.10
C PRO A 63 -1.59 -9.48 3.39
N ARG A 64 -0.63 -8.80 4.02
CA ARG A 64 -0.86 -7.89 5.13
C ARG A 64 -0.25 -6.54 4.81
N LEU A 65 -1.10 -5.53 4.78
CA LEU A 65 -0.65 -4.16 4.75
C LEU A 65 -0.03 -3.81 6.11
N THR A 66 1.29 -3.66 6.14
CA THR A 66 2.05 -3.35 7.37
C THR A 66 2.41 -1.88 7.49
N GLY A 67 2.33 -1.13 6.39
CA GLY A 67 2.45 0.31 6.34
C GLY A 67 1.65 0.88 5.17
N LEU A 68 0.96 1.98 5.39
CA LEU A 68 0.13 2.63 4.37
C LEU A 68 0.57 4.08 4.24
N GLY A 69 0.91 4.50 3.03
CA GLY A 69 1.19 5.90 2.73
C GLY A 69 2.34 6.52 3.52
N ASP A 70 3.40 5.75 3.81
CA ASP A 70 4.57 6.24 4.55
C ASP A 70 5.31 7.34 3.78
N VAL A 71 5.55 8.46 4.46
CA VAL A 71 6.27 9.64 3.96
C VAL A 71 7.53 9.93 4.77
N SER A 72 7.98 8.99 5.61
CA SER A 72 9.16 9.12 6.47
C SER A 72 10.42 9.57 5.71
N HIS A 73 10.65 9.04 4.51
CA HIS A 73 11.77 9.45 3.65
C HIS A 73 11.66 10.90 3.14
N ILE A 74 10.44 11.38 2.90
CA ILE A 74 10.20 12.79 2.53
C ILE A 74 10.51 13.69 3.73
N TYR A 75 10.05 13.29 4.91
CA TYR A 75 10.29 14.00 6.16
C TYR A 75 11.78 14.04 6.52
N ALA A 76 12.50 12.92 6.39
CA ALA A 76 13.94 12.83 6.67
C ALA A 76 14.77 13.80 5.83
N GLU A 77 14.34 14.08 4.60
CA GLU A 77 14.98 15.02 3.68
C GLU A 77 14.48 16.47 3.86
N ASN A 78 13.63 16.74 4.86
CA ASN A 78 12.99 18.04 5.10
C ASN A 78 12.23 18.59 3.88
N LEU A 79 11.66 17.69 3.07
CA LEU A 79 10.87 18.07 1.90
C LEU A 79 9.41 18.30 2.30
N PRO A 80 8.71 19.25 1.65
CA PRO A 80 7.29 19.46 1.91
C PRO A 80 6.48 18.25 1.45
N GLN A 81 5.60 17.75 2.31
CA GLN A 81 4.64 16.72 1.92
C GLN A 81 3.60 17.31 0.97
N ASN A 82 3.37 16.63 -0.14
CA ASN A 82 2.34 17.02 -1.10
C ASN A 82 0.97 16.49 -0.66
N THR A 83 -0.02 17.37 -0.55
CA THR A 83 -1.40 17.05 -0.13
C THR A 83 -2.41 17.20 -1.27
N ARG A 84 -1.95 17.33 -2.52
CA ARG A 84 -2.80 17.43 -3.72
C ARG A 84 -3.80 16.28 -3.74
N GLY A 85 -5.07 16.62 -3.90
CA GLY A 85 -6.19 15.68 -3.86
C GLY A 85 -7.05 15.84 -2.60
N LEU A 86 -6.50 16.43 -1.53
CA LEU A 86 -7.27 16.93 -0.41
C LEU A 86 -7.70 18.39 -0.68
N LEU A 87 -8.85 18.80 -0.16
CA LEU A 87 -9.45 20.11 -0.46
C LEU A 87 -9.54 21.06 0.75
N THR A 88 -9.75 20.55 1.96
CA THR A 88 -10.06 21.36 3.16
C THR A 88 -9.52 20.72 4.42
N ASN A 89 -9.21 21.52 5.46
CA ASN A 89 -8.69 21.06 6.77
C ASN A 89 -7.38 20.25 6.65
N ILE A 90 -6.39 20.81 5.96
CA ILE A 90 -5.10 20.14 5.64
C ILE A 90 -3.94 20.75 6.45
N ASP A 91 -4.28 21.74 7.27
CA ASP A 91 -3.45 22.65 8.04
C ASP A 91 -3.31 22.22 9.50
#